data_AF-A0A1R4K4N1-F1
#
_entry.id   AF-A0A1R4K4N1-F1
#
_cell.length_a   1.000
_cell.length_b   1.000
_cell.length_c   1.000
_cell.angle_alpha   90.00
_cell.angle_beta   90.00
_cell.angle_gamma   90.00
#
_symmetry.space_group_name_H-M   'P 1'
#
loop_
_entity.id
_entity.type
_entity.pdbx_description
1 polymer ?
#
loop_
_entity_poly.entity_id
_entity_poly.type
_entity_poly.pdbx_seq_one_letter_code
_entity_poly.pdbx_strand_id
1 'polypeptide(L)'
;MDFAYNIILFLCTVLPIVWTYQLITKMKFDKVSILSIFILYLISLLPRGLFLPFLFIGFYIYSRRKRIPSSLAIFYTLYSVFWITLLSVAIEASFTFLFEDFTDRYTNWIHYSSFISAALMNFGVMRLFKIDFVLLNKKDKYIRKNIIKLSNQIMLFCIFILFLWIIVAETFAYSETYAIFGGVYFSLLTSMYFIFMGILSMKIKNYLMIVIEREKDQRYQELEKYTEDVEVMQKELAGFKHDMKNIWISFSEVIRSKDQDFIEKTFNEIKEKLEIQVAEVDKVSNDLAHMKETVTKGLLHQKHSLAREKNEYENRYKKRNQQYTYGDA
;
A
#
# COMPACT_ATOMS: atom_id res chain seq x y z
N MET A 1 41.83 0.49 -29.17
CA MET A 1 41.29 0.70 -27.81
C MET A 1 40.86 -0.66 -27.29
N ASP A 2 41.49 -1.12 -26.22
CA ASP A 2 41.47 -2.51 -25.80
C ASP A 2 40.11 -2.97 -25.27
N PHE A 3 39.74 -4.21 -25.60
CA PHE A 3 38.56 -4.88 -25.05
C PHE A 3 38.51 -4.83 -23.52
N ALA A 4 39.68 -4.92 -22.87
CA ALA A 4 39.82 -4.78 -21.42
C ALA A 4 39.40 -3.39 -20.90
N TYR A 5 39.72 -2.32 -21.64
CA TYR A 5 39.33 -0.95 -21.29
C TYR A 5 37.80 -0.78 -21.32
N ASN A 6 37.14 -1.31 -22.35
CA ASN A 6 35.68 -1.27 -22.47
C ASN A 6 34.97 -2.07 -21.38
N ILE A 7 35.57 -3.17 -20.91
CA ILE A 7 35.06 -3.93 -19.75
C ILE A 7 35.15 -3.07 -18.48
N ILE A 8 36.27 -2.41 -18.23
CA ILE A 8 36.44 -1.56 -17.04
C ILE A 8 35.43 -0.41 -17.08
N LEU A 9 35.28 0.25 -18.23
CA LEU A 9 34.31 1.32 -18.43
C LEU A 9 32.87 0.84 -18.18
N PHE A 10 32.49 -0.34 -18.69
CA PHE A 10 31.20 -0.95 -18.40
C PHE A 10 30.99 -1.19 -16.91
N LEU A 11 31.98 -1.79 -16.23
CA LEU A 11 31.85 -2.14 -14.82
C LEU A 11 31.68 -0.88 -13.96
N CYS A 12 32.48 0.16 -14.22
CA CYS A 12 32.42 1.39 -13.43
C CYS A 12 31.14 2.22 -13.68
N THR A 13 30.57 2.18 -14.89
CA THR A 13 29.39 2.99 -15.25
C THR A 13 28.07 2.25 -15.00
N VAL A 14 27.99 0.98 -15.38
CA VAL A 14 26.73 0.21 -15.37
C VAL A 14 26.48 -0.47 -14.03
N LEU A 15 27.51 -0.93 -13.31
CA LEU A 15 27.28 -1.57 -12.00
C LEU A 15 26.61 -0.64 -10.98
N PRO A 16 26.97 0.65 -10.86
CA PRO A 16 26.26 1.57 -9.97
C PRO A 16 24.77 1.74 -10.34
N ILE A 17 24.45 1.73 -11.64
CA ILE A 17 23.07 1.78 -12.15
C ILE A 17 22.32 0.46 -11.83
N VAL A 18 22.97 -0.69 -12.02
CA VAL A 18 22.42 -2.00 -11.63
C VAL A 18 22.15 -2.02 -10.13
N TRP A 19 23.10 -1.56 -9.32
CA TRP A 19 22.98 -1.54 -7.86
C TRP A 19 21.83 -0.64 -7.40
N THR A 20 21.67 0.54 -7.98
CA THR A 20 20.55 1.44 -7.63
C THR A 20 19.21 0.85 -8.06
N TYR A 21 19.13 0.24 -9.24
CA TYR A 21 17.92 -0.49 -9.65
C TYR A 21 17.58 -1.61 -8.65
N GLN A 22 18.57 -2.41 -8.23
CA GLN A 22 18.36 -3.48 -7.23
C GLN A 22 17.93 -2.93 -5.88
N LEU A 23 18.49 -1.79 -5.45
CA LEU A 23 18.15 -1.14 -4.20
C LEU A 23 16.67 -0.73 -4.15
N ILE A 24 16.17 -0.18 -5.26
CA ILE A 24 14.82 0.36 -5.40
C ILE A 24 13.79 -0.75 -5.59
N THR A 25 14.11 -1.75 -6.40
CA THR A 25 13.19 -2.84 -6.72
C THR A 25 13.26 -4.02 -5.75
N LYS A 26 14.34 -4.12 -4.96
CA LYS A 26 14.70 -5.28 -4.13
C LYS A 26 14.86 -6.58 -4.91
N MET A 27 14.97 -6.53 -6.23
CA MET A 27 15.18 -7.71 -7.07
C MET A 27 16.65 -7.87 -7.41
N LYS A 28 17.14 -9.12 -7.40
CA LYS A 28 18.50 -9.45 -7.86
C LYS A 28 18.51 -9.70 -9.36
N PHE A 29 19.52 -9.20 -10.06
CA PHE A 29 19.73 -9.50 -11.48
C PHE A 29 20.28 -10.92 -11.66
N ASP A 30 19.77 -11.63 -12.67
CA ASP A 30 20.35 -12.88 -13.16
C ASP A 30 21.50 -12.64 -14.14
N LYS A 31 22.43 -13.61 -14.23
CA LYS A 31 23.63 -13.53 -15.09
C LYS A 31 23.28 -13.25 -16.56
N VAL A 32 22.18 -13.83 -17.06
CA VAL A 32 21.69 -13.64 -18.44
C VAL A 32 21.30 -12.18 -18.69
N SER A 33 20.63 -11.55 -17.73
CA SER A 33 20.21 -10.15 -17.88
C SER A 33 21.38 -9.19 -17.80
N ILE A 34 22.38 -9.46 -16.95
CA ILE A 34 23.64 -8.69 -16.93
C ILE A 34 24.36 -8.83 -18.29
N LEU A 35 24.45 -10.04 -18.84
CA LEU A 35 25.05 -10.27 -20.16
C LEU A 35 24.29 -9.53 -21.27
N SER A 36 22.95 -9.52 -21.24
CA SER A 36 22.15 -8.79 -22.23
C SER A 36 22.38 -7.28 -22.17
N ILE A 37 22.51 -6.70 -20.96
CA ILE A 37 22.82 -5.28 -20.77
C ILE A 37 24.23 -4.98 -21.25
N PHE A 38 25.19 -5.88 -21.03
CA PHE A 38 26.55 -5.74 -21.54
C PHE A 38 26.61 -5.75 -23.08
N ILE A 39 25.86 -6.64 -23.74
CA ILE A 39 25.78 -6.66 -25.21
C ILE A 39 25.17 -5.37 -25.74
N LEU A 40 24.07 -4.90 -25.15
CA LEU A 40 23.45 -3.62 -25.51
C LEU A 40 24.39 -2.43 -25.29
N TYR A 41 25.19 -2.48 -24.22
CA TYR A 41 26.23 -1.50 -23.95
C TYR A 41 27.29 -1.47 -25.06
N LEU A 42 27.82 -2.63 -25.46
CA LEU A 42 28.80 -2.70 -26.55
C LEU A 42 28.24 -2.18 -27.88
N ILE A 43 26.97 -2.47 -28.18
CA ILE A 43 26.28 -1.92 -29.36
C ILE A 43 26.20 -0.39 -29.27
N SER A 44 25.97 0.15 -28.07
CA SER A 44 25.87 1.59 -27.86
C SER A 44 27.18 2.35 -28.02
N LEU A 45 28.34 1.66 -28.03
CA LEU A 45 29.65 2.29 -28.29
C LEU A 45 29.86 2.62 -29.79
N LEU A 46 29.07 2.03 -30.69
CA LEU A 46 29.17 2.28 -32.14
C LEU A 46 28.70 3.70 -32.51
N PRO A 47 27.51 4.15 -32.10
CA PRO A 47 27.06 5.54 -32.24
C PRO A 47 27.44 6.38 -31.01
N ARG A 48 28.26 7.42 -31.17
CA ARG A 48 28.55 8.40 -30.11
C ARG A 48 27.23 9.08 -29.69
N GLY A 49 26.74 8.80 -28.49
CA GLY A 49 25.58 9.47 -27.88
C GLY A 49 24.32 8.62 -27.64
N LEU A 50 24.23 7.36 -28.07
CA LEU A 50 23.03 6.52 -27.86
C LEU A 50 23.10 5.61 -26.62
N PHE A 51 24.11 5.75 -25.77
CA PHE A 51 24.30 4.93 -24.56
C PHE A 51 23.07 4.88 -23.64
N LEU A 52 22.46 6.03 -23.32
CA LEU A 52 21.30 6.14 -22.44
C LEU A 52 20.06 5.35 -22.94
N PRO A 53 19.61 5.53 -24.21
CA PRO A 53 18.53 4.73 -24.79
C PRO A 53 18.75 3.21 -24.73
N PHE A 54 19.95 2.72 -25.03
CA PHE A 54 20.24 1.28 -25.02
C PHE A 54 20.21 0.69 -23.62
N LEU A 55 20.76 1.40 -22.62
CA LEU A 55 20.62 1.01 -21.22
C LEU A 55 19.15 1.00 -20.80
N PHE A 56 18.39 2.04 -21.15
CA PHE A 56 16.96 2.08 -20.85
C PHE A 56 16.23 0.85 -21.41
N ILE A 57 16.47 0.49 -22.67
CA ILE A 57 15.86 -0.70 -23.31
C ILE A 57 16.22 -1.97 -22.55
N GLY A 58 17.50 -2.17 -22.19
CA GLY A 58 17.95 -3.36 -21.45
C GLY A 58 17.26 -3.53 -20.10
N PHE A 59 17.23 -2.46 -19.30
CA PHE A 59 16.57 -2.47 -18.00
C PHE A 59 15.04 -2.57 -18.11
N TYR A 60 14.44 -2.00 -19.16
CA TYR A 60 13.00 -2.14 -19.42
C TYR A 60 12.64 -3.58 -19.78
N ILE A 61 13.37 -4.22 -20.71
CA ILE A 61 13.17 -5.63 -21.08
C ILE A 61 13.30 -6.52 -19.84
N TYR A 62 14.30 -6.29 -19.01
CA TYR A 62 14.47 -6.99 -17.75
C TYR A 62 13.24 -6.85 -16.83
N SER A 63 12.77 -5.62 -16.63
CA SER A 63 11.58 -5.33 -15.82
C SER A 63 10.33 -6.06 -16.34
N ARG A 64 10.18 -6.12 -17.67
CA ARG A 64 9.06 -6.82 -18.33
C ARG A 64 9.16 -8.34 -18.19
N ARG A 65 10.36 -8.91 -18.27
CA ARG A 65 10.61 -10.35 -18.01
C ARG A 65 10.21 -10.74 -16.59
N LYS A 66 10.39 -9.84 -15.61
CA LYS A 66 9.93 -10.01 -14.21
C LYS A 66 8.43 -9.70 -13.99
N ARG A 67 7.64 -9.52 -15.07
CA ARG A 67 6.19 -9.26 -15.04
C ARG A 67 5.78 -7.99 -14.29
N ILE A 68 6.66 -6.99 -14.21
CA ILE A 68 6.37 -5.69 -13.59
C ILE A 68 5.41 -4.91 -14.50
N PRO A 69 4.35 -4.27 -13.98
CA PRO A 69 3.44 -3.48 -14.80
C PRO A 69 4.15 -2.34 -15.53
N SER A 70 3.72 -2.03 -16.75
CA SER A 70 4.49 -1.19 -17.69
C SER A 70 4.84 0.20 -17.13
N SER A 71 3.90 0.88 -16.46
CA SER A 71 4.16 2.21 -15.88
C SER A 71 5.22 2.17 -14.77
N LEU A 72 5.22 1.11 -13.96
CA LEU A 72 6.18 0.92 -12.89
C LEU A 72 7.54 0.47 -13.44
N ALA A 73 7.55 -0.36 -14.49
CA ALA A 73 8.77 -0.74 -15.20
C ALA A 73 9.46 0.49 -15.80
N ILE A 74 8.70 1.37 -16.47
CA ILE A 74 9.22 2.66 -16.98
C ILE A 74 9.79 3.49 -15.84
N PHE A 75 9.08 3.57 -14.71
CA PHE A 75 9.56 4.33 -13.55
C PHE A 75 10.90 3.83 -13.01
N TYR A 76 11.02 2.53 -12.72
CA TYR A 76 12.27 1.97 -12.20
C TYR A 76 13.43 2.10 -13.18
N THR A 77 13.15 1.93 -14.47
CA THR A 77 14.14 2.06 -15.54
C THR A 77 14.60 3.51 -15.69
N LEU A 78 13.66 4.45 -15.80
CA LEU A 78 13.97 5.88 -15.87
C LEU A 78 14.74 6.30 -14.63
N TYR A 79 14.24 6.01 -13.43
CA TYR A 79 14.88 6.46 -12.19
C TYR A 79 16.34 5.99 -12.10
N SER A 80 16.61 4.70 -12.32
CA SER A 80 17.96 4.13 -12.18
C SER A 80 18.92 4.62 -13.27
N VAL A 81 18.50 4.67 -14.53
CA VAL A 81 19.37 5.08 -15.64
C VAL A 81 19.55 6.59 -15.66
N PHE A 82 18.45 7.35 -15.59
CA PHE A 82 18.45 8.80 -15.75
C PHE A 82 19.09 9.52 -14.58
N TRP A 83 18.58 9.34 -13.36
CA TRP A 83 19.03 10.14 -12.21
C TRP A 83 20.46 9.83 -11.82
N ILE A 84 20.91 8.57 -11.95
CA ILE A 84 22.29 8.20 -11.65
C ILE A 84 23.26 8.82 -12.67
N THR A 85 22.91 8.79 -13.96
CA THR A 85 23.73 9.44 -14.99
C THR A 85 23.76 10.96 -14.82
N LEU A 86 22.62 11.57 -14.46
CA LEU A 86 22.56 13.01 -14.22
C LEU A 86 23.40 13.42 -13.02
N LEU A 87 23.30 12.68 -11.91
CA LEU A 87 24.12 12.91 -10.72
C LEU A 87 25.61 12.67 -10.99
N SER A 88 25.97 11.65 -11.75
CA SER A 88 27.38 11.38 -12.06
C SER A 88 27.98 12.51 -12.87
N VAL A 89 27.26 13.02 -13.87
CA VAL A 89 27.71 14.18 -14.66
C VAL A 89 27.78 15.44 -13.79
N ALA A 90 26.83 15.65 -12.88
CA ALA A 90 26.88 16.81 -11.97
C ALA A 90 28.07 16.76 -11.01
N ILE A 91 28.40 15.57 -10.48
CA ILE A 91 29.57 15.35 -9.61
C ILE A 91 30.85 15.57 -10.40
N GLU A 92 30.95 15.01 -11.61
CA GLU A 92 32.09 15.18 -12.51
C GLU A 92 32.31 16.67 -12.83
N ALA A 93 31.27 17.38 -13.27
CA ALA A 93 31.34 18.81 -13.58
C ALA A 93 31.75 19.66 -12.36
N SER A 94 31.21 19.33 -11.17
CA SER A 94 31.58 20.02 -9.94
C SER A 94 33.05 19.79 -9.57
N PHE A 95 33.56 18.57 -9.81
CA PHE A 95 34.94 18.22 -9.55
C PHE A 95 35.88 18.93 -10.53
N THR A 96 35.54 18.95 -11.82
CA THR A 96 36.30 19.70 -12.85
C THR A 96 36.38 21.18 -12.52
N PHE A 97 35.27 21.78 -12.09
CA PHE A 97 35.23 23.20 -11.71
C PHE A 97 36.12 23.52 -10.50
N LEU A 98 36.23 22.61 -9.52
CA LEU A 98 37.04 22.81 -8.32
C LEU A 98 38.53 22.47 -8.54
N PHE A 99 38.85 21.56 -9.46
CA PHE A 99 40.17 20.97 -9.63
C PHE A 99 40.55 20.80 -11.11
N GLU A 100 40.59 21.90 -11.86
CA GLU A 100 40.80 21.90 -13.31
C GLU A 100 42.10 21.18 -13.73
N ASP A 101 43.26 21.59 -13.18
CA ASP A 101 44.58 21.00 -13.48
C ASP A 101 44.68 19.49 -13.16
N PHE A 102 43.98 19.04 -12.11
CA PHE A 102 43.96 17.63 -11.73
C PHE A 102 43.06 16.82 -12.68
N THR A 103 42.00 17.45 -13.19
CA THR A 103 40.99 16.79 -14.01
C THR A 103 41.50 16.44 -15.39
N ASP A 104 42.33 17.29 -15.99
CA ASP A 104 42.97 17.00 -17.28
C ASP A 104 43.90 15.79 -17.23
N ARG A 105 44.53 15.54 -16.08
CA ARG A 105 45.44 14.40 -15.90
C ARG A 105 44.71 13.08 -15.60
N TYR A 106 43.55 13.14 -14.94
CA TYR A 106 42.87 11.97 -14.39
C TYR A 106 41.41 11.81 -14.84
N THR A 107 41.04 12.36 -16.01
CA THR A 107 39.65 12.45 -16.51
C THR A 107 38.88 11.13 -16.41
N ASN A 108 39.49 10.02 -16.87
CA ASN A 108 38.83 8.70 -16.82
C ASN A 108 38.58 8.22 -15.39
N TRP A 109 39.52 8.43 -14.48
CA TRP A 109 39.36 8.02 -13.07
C TRP A 109 38.28 8.83 -12.37
N ILE A 110 38.22 10.13 -12.65
CA ILE A 110 37.18 11.02 -12.15
C ILE A 110 35.82 10.55 -12.68
N HIS A 111 35.69 10.32 -13.98
CA HIS A 111 34.46 9.80 -14.59
C HIS A 111 33.97 8.51 -13.89
N TYR A 112 34.86 7.54 -13.64
CA TYR A 112 34.50 6.28 -12.96
C TYR A 112 34.07 6.51 -11.51
N SER A 113 34.80 7.36 -10.79
CA SER A 113 34.49 7.69 -9.40
C SER A 113 33.17 8.44 -9.26
N SER A 114 32.79 9.24 -10.26
CA SER A 114 31.54 10.01 -10.27
C SER A 114 30.30 9.12 -10.32
N PHE A 115 30.30 8.01 -11.07
CA PHE A 115 29.17 7.06 -11.08
C PHE A 115 28.98 6.36 -9.73
N ILE A 116 30.08 5.95 -9.10
CA ILE A 116 30.05 5.33 -7.77
C ILE A 116 29.52 6.34 -6.75
N SER A 117 30.04 7.56 -6.78
CA SER A 117 29.65 8.66 -5.89
C SER A 117 28.18 9.04 -6.08
N ALA A 118 27.70 9.10 -7.32
CA ALA A 118 26.30 9.35 -7.65
C ALA A 118 25.36 8.31 -7.03
N ALA A 119 25.72 7.03 -7.09
CA ALA A 119 24.93 5.97 -6.50
C ALA A 119 24.92 6.04 -4.97
N LEU A 120 26.06 6.33 -4.34
CA LEU A 120 26.15 6.55 -2.89
C LEU A 120 25.36 7.78 -2.43
N MET A 121 25.45 8.88 -3.17
CA MET A 121 24.69 10.09 -2.92
C MET A 121 23.19 9.82 -3.05
N ASN A 122 22.76 9.12 -4.10
CA ASN A 122 21.37 8.69 -4.26
C ASN A 122 20.88 7.87 -3.05
N PHE A 123 21.69 6.92 -2.57
CA PHE A 123 21.37 6.17 -1.34
C PHE A 123 21.23 7.07 -0.11
N GLY A 124 22.13 8.04 0.07
CA GLY A 124 22.06 9.04 1.14
C GLY A 124 20.77 9.86 1.07
N VAL A 125 20.42 10.36 -0.12
CA VAL A 125 19.19 11.13 -0.36
C VAL A 125 17.93 10.30 -0.11
N MET A 126 17.91 9.04 -0.55
CA MET A 126 16.80 8.12 -0.25
C MET A 126 16.56 7.98 1.26
N ARG A 127 17.64 7.88 2.06
CA ARG A 127 17.56 7.83 3.52
C ARG A 127 17.11 9.16 4.12
N LEU A 128 17.66 10.28 3.65
CA LEU A 128 17.30 11.62 4.12
C LEU A 128 15.80 11.89 3.95
N PHE A 129 15.26 11.57 2.77
CA PHE A 129 13.84 11.76 2.46
C PHE A 129 12.93 10.63 2.97
N LYS A 130 13.49 9.60 3.62
CA LYS A 130 12.80 8.40 4.11
C LYS A 130 11.90 7.74 3.06
N ILE A 131 12.41 7.61 1.84
CA ILE A 131 11.64 7.07 0.71
C ILE A 131 11.76 5.54 0.70
N ASP A 132 10.61 4.87 0.84
CA ASP A 132 10.51 3.42 0.62
C ASP A 132 9.88 3.12 -0.74
N PHE A 133 10.71 2.72 -1.69
CA PHE A 133 10.28 2.37 -3.05
C PHE A 133 9.52 1.04 -3.12
N VAL A 134 9.59 0.20 -2.08
CA VAL A 134 8.81 -1.05 -2.01
C VAL A 134 7.32 -0.74 -1.98
N LEU A 135 6.94 0.39 -1.37
CA LEU A 135 5.56 0.85 -1.31
C LEU A 135 4.96 1.07 -2.72
N LEU A 136 5.79 1.51 -3.69
CA LEU A 136 5.35 1.79 -5.05
C LEU A 136 4.93 0.52 -5.82
N ASN A 137 5.33 -0.67 -5.35
CA ASN A 137 4.95 -1.94 -5.96
C ASN A 137 3.56 -2.43 -5.50
N LYS A 138 2.92 -1.76 -4.53
CA LYS A 138 1.54 -2.09 -4.14
C LYS A 138 0.59 -1.90 -5.34
N LYS A 139 -0.35 -2.83 -5.51
CA LYS A 139 -1.36 -2.81 -6.59
C LYS A 139 -2.48 -1.79 -6.32
N ASP A 140 -2.12 -0.54 -6.05
CA ASP A 140 -3.05 0.53 -5.74
C ASP A 140 -3.21 1.49 -6.94
N LYS A 141 -4.45 1.83 -7.29
CA LYS A 141 -4.78 2.75 -8.38
C LYS A 141 -4.26 4.16 -8.11
N TYR A 142 -4.29 4.63 -6.86
CA TYR A 142 -3.76 5.93 -6.46
C TYR A 142 -2.26 6.01 -6.70
N ILE A 143 -1.50 4.99 -6.27
CA ILE A 143 -0.04 4.93 -6.50
C ILE A 143 0.26 5.00 -8.00
N ARG A 144 -0.43 4.19 -8.81
CA ARG A 144 -0.19 4.16 -10.26
C ARG A 144 -0.53 5.46 -10.98
N LYS A 145 -1.67 6.06 -10.64
CA LYS A 145 -2.17 7.26 -11.34
C LYS A 145 -1.54 8.55 -10.82
N ASN A 146 -1.33 8.69 -9.52
CA ASN A 146 -0.97 9.97 -8.90
C ASN A 146 0.51 10.07 -8.52
N ILE A 147 1.18 8.94 -8.29
CA ILE A 147 2.61 8.92 -7.94
C ILE A 147 3.42 8.53 -9.17
N ILE A 148 3.27 7.29 -9.65
CA ILE A 148 4.12 6.73 -10.73
C ILE A 148 3.96 7.51 -12.03
N LYS A 149 2.72 7.78 -12.47
CA LYS A 149 2.48 8.52 -13.72
C LYS A 149 3.07 9.92 -13.67
N LEU A 150 2.86 10.64 -12.57
CA LEU A 150 3.40 11.99 -12.36
C LEU A 150 4.93 11.96 -12.36
N SER A 151 5.54 11.03 -11.62
CA SER A 151 6.99 10.88 -11.58
C SER A 151 7.58 10.60 -12.96
N ASN A 152 6.95 9.72 -13.75
CA ASN A 152 7.40 9.45 -15.11
C ASN A 152 7.30 10.69 -16.01
N GLN A 153 6.22 11.47 -15.90
CA GLN A 153 6.06 12.71 -16.66
C GLN A 153 7.15 13.73 -16.31
N ILE A 154 7.48 13.89 -15.02
CA ILE A 154 8.56 14.78 -14.58
C ILE A 154 9.90 14.32 -15.15
N MET A 155 10.23 13.02 -15.01
CA MET A 155 11.50 12.49 -15.52
C MET A 155 11.62 12.61 -17.05
N LEU A 156 10.54 12.34 -17.79
CA LEU A 156 10.51 12.52 -19.25
C LEU A 156 10.68 13.98 -19.66
N PHE A 157 10.08 14.91 -18.90
CA PHE A 157 10.27 16.34 -19.13
C PHE A 157 11.72 16.77 -18.87
N CYS A 158 12.36 16.27 -17.81
CA CYS A 158 13.79 16.52 -17.56
C CYS A 158 14.67 15.94 -18.67
N ILE A 159 14.35 14.76 -19.20
CA ILE A 159 15.06 14.17 -20.36
C ILE A 159 14.90 15.04 -21.59
N PHE A 160 13.70 15.58 -21.83
CA PHE A 160 13.46 16.50 -22.94
C PHE A 160 14.29 17.78 -22.80
N ILE A 161 14.36 18.36 -21.60
CA ILE A 161 15.22 19.52 -21.33
C ILE A 161 16.71 19.16 -21.56
N LEU A 162 17.14 17.94 -21.22
CA LEU A 162 18.49 17.42 -21.53
C LEU A 162 18.77 17.31 -23.00
N PHE A 163 17.80 16.82 -23.76
CA PHE A 163 17.93 16.74 -25.20
C PHE A 163 18.04 18.13 -25.84
N LEU A 164 17.23 19.10 -25.40
CA LEU A 164 17.33 20.49 -25.86
C LEU A 164 18.70 21.10 -25.55
N TRP A 165 19.24 20.83 -24.36
CA TRP A 165 20.58 21.29 -24.00
C TRP A 165 21.65 20.70 -24.89
N ILE A 166 21.61 19.40 -25.19
CA ILE A 166 22.58 18.75 -26.08
C ILE A 166 22.57 19.41 -27.48
N ILE A 167 21.39 19.75 -28.01
CA ILE A 167 21.27 20.45 -29.30
C ILE A 167 21.92 21.83 -29.23
N VAL A 168 21.58 22.63 -28.21
CA VAL A 168 22.16 23.98 -28.01
C VAL A 168 23.67 23.88 -27.79
N ALA A 169 24.12 22.86 -27.07
CA ALA A 169 25.52 22.63 -26.79
C ALA A 169 26.32 22.38 -28.08
N GLU A 170 25.80 21.57 -29.00
CA GLU A 170 26.44 21.36 -30.30
C GLU A 170 26.47 22.63 -31.16
N THR A 171 25.46 23.50 -31.09
CA THR A 171 25.42 24.73 -31.91
C THR A 171 26.33 25.85 -31.39
N PHE A 172 26.62 25.89 -30.09
CA PHE A 172 27.41 26.95 -29.44
C PHE A 172 28.76 26.46 -28.88
N ALA A 173 29.24 25.29 -29.30
CA ALA A 173 30.38 24.58 -28.71
C ALA A 173 31.71 25.36 -28.62
N TYR A 174 31.86 26.50 -29.30
CA TYR A 174 33.09 27.29 -29.37
C TYR A 174 33.02 28.68 -28.70
N SER A 175 31.92 29.03 -28.01
CA SER A 175 31.81 30.32 -27.33
C SER A 175 32.18 30.23 -25.84
N GLU A 176 32.85 31.22 -25.28
CA GLU A 176 33.12 31.28 -23.82
C GLU A 176 31.83 31.25 -22.98
N THR A 177 30.71 31.71 -23.56
CA THR A 177 29.37 31.60 -22.95
C THR A 177 28.94 30.15 -22.70
N TYR A 178 29.45 29.18 -23.46
CA TYR A 178 29.11 27.76 -23.33
C TYR A 178 29.40 27.22 -21.92
N ALA A 179 30.56 27.55 -21.35
CA ALA A 179 30.97 27.05 -20.04
C ALA A 179 30.06 27.55 -18.91
N ILE A 180 29.70 28.85 -18.95
CA ILE A 180 28.81 29.47 -17.96
C ILE A 180 27.40 28.88 -18.09
N PHE A 181 26.86 28.80 -19.31
CA PHE A 181 25.53 28.21 -19.53
C PHE A 181 25.48 26.73 -19.13
N GLY A 182 26.55 25.97 -19.35
CA GLY A 182 26.66 24.57 -18.93
C GLY A 182 26.59 24.40 -17.41
N GLY A 183 27.33 25.21 -16.67
CA GLY A 183 27.28 25.18 -15.19
C GLY A 183 25.89 25.51 -14.64
N VAL A 184 25.24 26.56 -15.19
CA VAL A 184 23.87 26.92 -14.81
C VAL A 184 22.91 25.78 -15.13
N TYR A 185 23.05 25.17 -16.30
CA TYR A 185 22.20 24.08 -16.74
C TYR A 185 22.31 22.83 -15.84
N PHE A 186 23.53 22.40 -15.51
CA PHE A 186 23.75 21.27 -14.61
C PHE A 186 23.30 21.55 -13.18
N SER A 187 23.49 22.78 -12.67
CA SER A 187 22.98 23.16 -11.35
C SER A 187 21.45 23.12 -11.30
N LEU A 188 20.77 23.58 -12.36
CA LEU A 188 19.32 23.52 -12.50
C LEU A 188 18.83 22.07 -12.50
N LEU A 189 19.41 21.19 -13.31
CA LEU A 189 19.04 19.78 -13.34
C LEU A 189 19.27 19.06 -12.01
N THR A 190 20.38 19.37 -11.32
CA THR A 190 20.68 18.80 -10.01
C THR A 190 19.65 19.28 -8.98
N SER A 191 19.24 20.55 -9.04
CA SER A 191 18.15 21.06 -8.18
C SER A 191 16.83 20.33 -8.46
N MET A 192 16.52 20.04 -9.74
CA MET A 192 15.33 19.29 -10.13
C MET A 192 15.35 17.86 -9.56
N TYR A 193 16.50 17.21 -9.44
CA TYR A 193 16.62 15.91 -8.77
C TYR A 193 16.18 15.99 -7.30
N PHE A 194 16.67 16.96 -6.54
CA PHE A 194 16.29 17.12 -5.14
C PHE A 194 14.81 17.49 -4.98
N ILE A 195 14.30 18.37 -5.84
CA ILE A 195 12.87 18.72 -5.88
C ILE A 195 12.03 17.49 -6.18
N PHE A 196 12.43 16.68 -7.17
CA PHE A 196 11.76 15.43 -7.51
C PHE A 196 11.71 14.46 -6.32
N MET A 197 12.83 14.27 -5.61
CA MET A 197 12.87 13.43 -4.41
C MET A 197 11.96 13.96 -3.29
N GLY A 198 11.90 15.28 -3.12
CA GLY A 198 10.97 15.93 -2.19
C GLY A 198 9.50 15.68 -2.55
N ILE A 199 9.13 15.89 -3.81
CA ILE A 199 7.77 15.64 -4.32
C ILE A 199 7.40 14.17 -4.14
N LEU A 200 8.30 13.24 -4.49
CA LEU A 200 8.07 11.81 -4.34
C LEU A 200 7.84 11.41 -2.88
N SER A 201 8.69 11.92 -1.97
CA SER A 201 8.54 11.71 -0.53
C SER A 201 7.21 12.25 0.00
N MET A 202 6.82 13.47 -0.39
CA MET A 202 5.55 14.08 0.01
C MET A 202 4.35 13.26 -0.48
N LYS A 203 4.36 12.82 -1.74
CA LYS A 203 3.28 12.00 -2.32
C LYS A 203 3.15 10.64 -1.63
N ILE A 204 4.27 10.00 -1.30
CA ILE A 204 4.28 8.74 -0.55
C ILE A 204 3.71 8.95 0.86
N LYS A 205 4.12 10.01 1.57
CA LYS A 205 3.58 10.33 2.90
C LYS A 205 2.07 10.62 2.86
N ASN A 206 1.61 11.38 1.87
CA ASN A 206 0.19 11.66 1.70
C ASN A 206 -0.61 10.38 1.42
N TYR A 207 -0.08 9.47 0.61
CA TYR A 207 -0.70 8.17 0.40
C TYR A 207 -0.81 7.38 1.70
N LEU A 208 0.26 7.33 2.50
CA LEU A 208 0.23 6.65 3.81
C LEU A 208 -0.79 7.27 4.76
N MET A 209 -0.90 8.60 4.81
CA MET A 209 -1.93 9.28 5.60
C MET A 209 -3.35 8.89 5.16
N ILE A 210 -3.62 8.87 3.85
CA ILE A 210 -4.92 8.43 3.31
C ILE A 210 -5.23 6.98 3.69
N VAL A 211 -4.23 6.09 3.66
CA VAL A 211 -4.41 4.68 4.05
C VAL A 211 -4.73 4.58 5.55
N ILE A 212 -3.99 5.29 6.39
CA ILE A 212 -4.22 5.31 7.85
C ILE A 212 -5.61 5.87 8.18
N GLU A 213 -6.03 6.93 7.50
CA GLU A 213 -7.35 7.53 7.70
C GLU A 213 -8.48 6.55 7.33
N ARG A 214 -8.37 5.87 6.19
CA ARG A 214 -9.34 4.83 5.82
C ARG A 214 -9.39 3.67 6.81
N GLU A 215 -8.23 3.22 7.29
CA GLU A 215 -8.18 2.16 8.31
C GLU A 215 -8.82 2.62 9.62
N LYS A 216 -8.60 3.88 10.04
CA LYS A 216 -9.28 4.46 11.20
C LYS A 216 -10.78 4.51 11.02
N ASP A 217 -11.28 5.00 9.89
CA ASP A 217 -12.72 5.09 9.60
C ASP A 217 -13.37 3.71 9.63
N GLN A 218 -12.73 2.69 9.06
CA GLN A 218 -13.20 1.31 9.14
C GLN A 218 -13.26 0.80 10.57
N ARG A 219 -12.24 1.09 11.39
CA ARG A 219 -12.22 0.72 12.81
C ARG A 219 -13.29 1.43 13.62
N TYR A 220 -13.57 2.70 13.32
CA TYR A 220 -14.65 3.44 13.97
C TYR A 220 -16.02 2.83 13.65
N GLN A 221 -16.27 2.47 12.38
CA GLN A 221 -17.51 1.79 11.98
C GLN A 221 -17.67 0.41 12.65
N GLU A 222 -16.58 -0.35 12.77
CA GLU A 222 -16.58 -1.63 13.50
C GLU A 222 -16.93 -1.43 14.99
N LEU A 223 -16.39 -0.38 15.62
CA LEU A 223 -16.63 -0.08 17.03
C LEU A 223 -18.06 0.44 17.28
N GLU A 224 -18.59 1.25 16.37
CA GLU A 224 -19.98 1.74 16.42
C GLU A 224 -20.95 0.55 16.38
N LYS A 225 -20.76 -0.36 15.42
CA LYS A 225 -21.56 -1.59 15.32
C LYS A 225 -21.46 -2.46 16.57
N TYR A 226 -20.25 -2.64 17.11
CA TYR A 226 -20.06 -3.37 18.36
C TYR A 226 -20.80 -2.72 19.54
N THR A 227 -20.83 -1.39 19.58
CA THR A 227 -21.54 -0.64 20.63
C THR A 227 -23.04 -0.83 20.50
N GLU A 228 -23.60 -0.74 19.28
CA GLU A 228 -25.01 -1.04 19.01
C GLU A 228 -25.38 -2.45 19.47
N ASP A 229 -24.55 -3.44 19.11
CA ASP A 229 -24.74 -4.84 19.51
C ASP A 229 -24.80 -4.98 21.06
N VAL A 230 -23.91 -4.30 21.79
CA VAL A 230 -23.93 -4.26 23.26
C VAL A 230 -25.19 -3.58 23.80
N GLU A 231 -25.64 -2.47 23.20
CA GLU A 231 -26.87 -1.78 23.62
C GLU A 231 -28.11 -2.67 23.46
N VAL A 232 -28.20 -3.42 22.36
CA VAL A 232 -29.31 -4.36 22.15
C VAL A 232 -29.25 -5.47 23.21
N MET A 233 -28.06 -6.01 23.52
CA MET A 233 -27.92 -7.01 24.59
C MET A 233 -28.35 -6.48 25.95
N GLN A 234 -28.03 -5.23 26.26
CA GLN A 234 -28.46 -4.60 27.51
C GLN A 234 -29.97 -4.42 27.58
N LYS A 235 -30.63 -4.05 26.47
CA LYS A 235 -32.09 -3.97 26.38
C LYS A 235 -32.74 -5.34 26.59
N GLU A 236 -32.20 -6.38 25.97
CA GLU A 236 -32.65 -7.77 26.18
C GLU A 236 -32.50 -8.21 27.63
N LEU A 237 -31.36 -7.90 28.27
CA LEU A 237 -31.14 -8.21 29.68
C LEU A 237 -32.12 -7.46 30.60
N ALA A 238 -32.46 -6.21 30.28
CA ALA A 238 -33.46 -5.45 31.02
C ALA A 238 -34.87 -6.07 30.87
N GLY A 239 -35.23 -6.51 29.65
CA GLY A 239 -36.46 -7.26 29.39
C GLY A 239 -36.51 -8.56 30.19
N PHE A 240 -35.43 -9.35 30.16
CA PHE A 240 -35.31 -10.58 30.93
C PHE A 240 -35.48 -10.33 32.44
N LYS A 241 -34.83 -9.30 32.99
CA LYS A 241 -35.00 -8.92 34.41
C LYS A 241 -36.44 -8.54 34.74
N HIS A 242 -37.13 -7.84 33.86
CA HIS A 242 -38.53 -7.47 34.04
C HIS A 242 -39.44 -8.71 34.03
N ASP A 243 -39.22 -9.64 33.11
CA ASP A 243 -40.00 -10.88 33.04
C ASP A 243 -39.76 -11.75 34.27
N MET A 244 -38.51 -11.87 34.73
CA MET A 244 -38.19 -12.54 36.00
C MET A 244 -38.89 -11.89 37.19
N LYS A 245 -38.93 -10.55 37.25
CA LYS A 245 -39.64 -9.82 38.31
C LYS A 245 -41.13 -10.16 38.29
N ASN A 246 -41.76 -10.21 37.11
CA ASN A 246 -43.18 -10.56 36.99
C ASN A 246 -43.45 -11.99 37.43
N ILE A 247 -42.60 -12.94 37.02
CA ILE A 247 -42.67 -14.34 37.50
C ILE A 247 -42.60 -14.38 39.03
N TRP A 248 -41.64 -13.67 39.63
CA TRP A 248 -41.47 -13.60 41.09
C TRP A 248 -42.68 -13.00 41.81
N ILE A 249 -43.26 -11.92 41.28
CA ILE A 249 -44.45 -11.29 41.85
C ILE A 249 -45.61 -12.27 41.80
N SER A 250 -45.90 -12.87 40.63
CA SER A 250 -46.96 -13.87 40.48
C SER A 250 -46.74 -15.05 41.44
N PHE A 251 -45.50 -15.51 41.60
CA PHE A 251 -45.17 -16.57 42.53
C PHE A 251 -45.44 -16.18 43.99
N SER A 252 -45.09 -14.95 44.38
CA SER A 252 -45.31 -14.43 45.73
C SER A 252 -46.81 -14.26 46.05
N GLU A 253 -47.63 -13.85 45.09
CA GLU A 253 -49.09 -13.73 45.25
C GLU A 253 -49.73 -15.10 45.44
N VAL A 254 -49.29 -16.09 44.66
CA VAL A 254 -49.74 -17.48 44.75
C VAL A 254 -49.40 -18.06 46.12
N ILE A 255 -48.18 -17.88 46.63
CA ILE A 255 -47.80 -18.31 47.98
C ILE A 255 -48.66 -17.63 49.05
N ARG A 256 -48.98 -16.33 48.87
CA ARG A 256 -49.76 -15.55 49.83
C ARG A 256 -51.24 -15.97 49.89
N SER A 257 -51.76 -16.62 48.85
CA SER A 257 -53.12 -17.17 48.81
C SER A 257 -53.34 -18.32 49.82
N LYS A 258 -52.27 -18.95 50.31
CA LYS A 258 -52.29 -20.14 51.19
C LYS A 258 -53.07 -21.34 50.65
N ASP A 259 -53.44 -21.32 49.37
CA ASP A 259 -54.08 -22.42 48.68
C ASP A 259 -53.00 -23.33 48.09
N GLN A 260 -52.83 -24.50 48.71
CA GLN A 260 -51.73 -25.41 48.41
C GLN A 260 -51.86 -26.05 47.02
N ASP A 261 -53.10 -26.32 46.57
CA ASP A 261 -53.37 -26.88 45.25
C ASP A 261 -53.10 -25.85 44.14
N PHE A 262 -53.43 -24.57 44.41
CA PHE A 262 -53.15 -23.47 43.50
C PHE A 262 -51.63 -23.18 43.39
N ILE A 263 -50.90 -23.26 44.50
CA ILE A 263 -49.44 -23.12 44.53
C ILE A 263 -48.75 -24.19 43.69
N GLU A 264 -49.14 -25.45 43.85
CA GLU A 264 -48.52 -26.57 43.16
C GLU A 264 -48.80 -26.53 41.64
N LYS A 265 -50.02 -26.12 41.26
CA LYS A 265 -50.41 -25.96 39.85
C LYS A 265 -49.62 -24.83 39.17
N THR A 266 -49.56 -23.64 39.76
CA THR A 266 -48.85 -22.50 39.15
C THR A 266 -47.34 -22.72 39.11
N PHE A 267 -46.76 -23.41 40.11
CA PHE A 267 -45.35 -23.80 40.06
C PHE A 267 -45.05 -24.76 38.91
N ASN A 268 -45.88 -25.78 38.70
CA ASN A 268 -45.70 -26.74 37.62
C ASN A 268 -45.86 -26.08 36.23
N GLU A 269 -46.80 -25.14 36.06
CA GLU A 269 -46.95 -24.37 34.82
C GLU A 269 -45.73 -23.48 34.53
N ILE A 270 -45.18 -22.81 35.55
CA ILE A 270 -43.97 -21.98 35.40
C ILE A 270 -42.75 -22.88 35.11
N LYS A 271 -42.65 -24.03 35.79
CA LYS A 271 -41.58 -25.01 35.61
C LYS A 271 -41.58 -25.59 34.19
N GLU A 272 -42.73 -26.00 33.68
CA GLU A 272 -42.86 -26.53 32.31
C GLU A 272 -42.45 -25.46 31.28
N LYS A 273 -42.88 -24.21 31.50
CA LYS A 273 -42.53 -23.09 30.62
C LYS A 273 -41.03 -22.78 30.63
N LEU A 274 -40.37 -22.89 31.79
CA LEU A 274 -38.92 -22.71 31.94
C LEU A 274 -38.12 -23.90 31.39
N GLU A 275 -38.56 -25.15 31.62
CA GLU A 275 -37.90 -26.35 31.10
C GLU A 275 -37.91 -26.39 29.57
N ILE A 276 -39.01 -25.97 28.93
CA ILE A 276 -39.10 -25.83 27.47
C ILE A 276 -38.11 -24.76 26.97
N GLN A 277 -37.99 -23.62 27.67
CA GLN A 277 -37.06 -22.55 27.31
C GLN A 277 -35.59 -22.97 27.49
N VAL A 278 -35.25 -23.67 28.57
CA VAL A 278 -33.88 -24.12 28.88
C VAL A 278 -33.41 -25.21 27.91
N ALA A 279 -34.26 -26.19 27.59
CA ALA A 279 -33.92 -27.25 26.65
C ALA A 279 -33.62 -26.75 25.23
N GLU A 280 -34.28 -25.67 24.79
CA GLU A 280 -33.99 -25.01 23.51
C GLU A 280 -32.71 -24.17 23.54
N VAL A 281 -32.43 -23.48 24.65
CA VAL A 281 -31.18 -22.73 24.84
C VAL A 281 -29.98 -23.67 24.85
N ASP A 282 -30.08 -24.83 25.49
CA ASP A 282 -29.03 -25.85 25.49
C ASP A 282 -28.76 -26.41 24.09
N LYS A 283 -29.81 -26.51 23.26
CA LYS A 283 -29.69 -26.94 21.86
C LYS A 283 -28.89 -25.93 21.02
N VAL A 284 -29.22 -24.64 21.13
CA VAL A 284 -28.50 -23.55 20.46
C VAL A 284 -27.08 -23.38 21.03
N SER A 285 -26.90 -23.57 22.35
CA SER A 285 -25.58 -23.47 23.00
C SER A 285 -24.64 -24.60 22.59
N ASN A 286 -25.16 -25.81 22.40
CA ASN A 286 -24.42 -26.95 21.86
C ASN A 286 -24.04 -26.74 20.38
N ASP A 287 -24.96 -26.22 19.56
CA ASP A 287 -24.66 -25.90 18.16
C ASP A 287 -23.57 -24.82 18.03
N LEU A 288 -23.47 -23.92 19.02
CA LEU A 288 -22.45 -22.86 19.09
C LEU A 288 -21.22 -23.23 19.94
N ALA A 289 -21.15 -24.45 20.49
CA ALA A 289 -20.10 -24.87 21.43
C ALA A 289 -18.69 -24.93 20.79
N HIS A 290 -18.63 -25.04 19.46
CA HIS A 290 -17.37 -25.09 18.72
C HIS A 290 -16.75 -23.72 18.42
N MET A 291 -17.45 -22.62 18.71
CA MET A 291 -16.92 -21.27 18.51
C MET A 291 -16.12 -20.79 19.73
N LYS A 292 -14.84 -20.43 19.50
CA LYS A 292 -13.88 -20.03 20.53
C LYS A 292 -14.08 -18.62 21.09
N GLU A 293 -14.78 -17.74 20.38
CA GLU A 293 -14.87 -16.34 20.75
C GLU A 293 -16.19 -16.03 21.49
N THR A 294 -16.07 -15.69 22.78
CA THR A 294 -17.20 -15.48 23.71
C THR A 294 -18.16 -14.38 23.27
N VAL A 295 -17.62 -13.30 22.68
CA VAL A 295 -18.40 -12.15 22.19
C VAL A 295 -19.30 -12.56 21.02
N THR A 296 -18.72 -13.27 20.05
CA THR A 296 -19.42 -13.77 18.85
C THR A 296 -20.48 -14.81 19.24
N LYS A 297 -20.21 -15.63 20.25
CA LYS A 297 -21.20 -16.56 20.83
C LYS A 297 -22.40 -15.82 21.45
N GLY A 298 -22.16 -14.75 22.20
CA GLY A 298 -23.22 -13.90 22.76
C GLY A 298 -24.07 -13.21 21.69
N LEU A 299 -23.42 -12.68 20.65
CA LEU A 299 -24.07 -12.02 19.51
C LEU A 299 -24.99 -12.96 18.72
N LEU A 300 -24.53 -14.19 18.48
CA LEU A 300 -25.33 -15.21 17.79
C LEU A 300 -26.50 -15.70 18.64
N HIS A 301 -26.31 -15.86 19.96
CA HIS A 301 -27.42 -16.14 20.88
C HIS A 301 -28.51 -15.06 20.81
N GLN A 302 -28.11 -13.80 20.86
CA GLN A 302 -29.00 -12.67 20.71
C GLN A 302 -29.75 -12.69 19.37
N LYS A 303 -29.05 -12.85 18.23
CA LYS A 303 -29.70 -12.91 16.91
C LYS A 303 -30.70 -14.08 16.82
N HIS A 304 -30.38 -15.23 17.40
CA HIS A 304 -31.30 -16.36 17.49
C HIS A 304 -32.53 -16.05 18.34
N SER A 305 -32.35 -15.35 19.47
CA SER A 305 -33.45 -14.91 20.34
C SER A 305 -34.39 -13.94 19.63
N LEU A 306 -33.84 -12.93 18.95
CA LEU A 306 -34.63 -11.95 18.16
C LEU A 306 -35.38 -12.61 16.99
N ALA A 307 -34.75 -13.57 16.31
CA ALA A 307 -35.40 -14.33 15.24
C ALA A 307 -36.58 -15.18 15.76
N ARG A 308 -36.47 -15.70 16.98
CA ARG A 308 -37.54 -16.45 17.66
C ARG A 308 -38.71 -15.56 18.01
N GLU A 309 -38.49 -14.41 18.64
CA GLU A 309 -39.56 -13.45 18.94
C GLU A 309 -40.33 -13.04 17.69
N LYS A 310 -39.61 -12.78 16.59
CA LYS A 310 -40.21 -12.43 15.31
C LYS A 310 -41.07 -13.57 14.73
N ASN A 311 -40.59 -14.82 14.79
CA ASN A 311 -41.36 -15.98 14.34
C ASN A 311 -42.60 -16.25 15.20
N GLU A 312 -42.51 -16.07 16.52
CA GLU A 312 -43.66 -16.18 17.41
C GLU A 312 -44.70 -15.09 17.13
N TYR A 313 -44.26 -13.85 16.87
CA TYR A 313 -45.14 -12.75 16.49
C TYR A 313 -45.86 -13.04 15.15
N GLU A 314 -45.14 -13.49 14.12
CA GLU A 314 -45.73 -13.85 12.82
C GLU A 314 -46.72 -15.02 12.93
N ASN A 315 -46.43 -16.02 13.76
CA ASN A 315 -47.35 -17.14 14.00
C ASN A 315 -48.62 -16.71 14.76
N ARG A 316 -48.51 -15.79 15.72
CA ARG A 316 -49.69 -15.20 16.39
C ARG A 316 -50.52 -14.33 15.45
N TYR A 317 -49.86 -13.62 14.52
CA TYR A 317 -50.55 -12.83 13.49
C TYR A 317 -51.33 -13.72 12.51
N LYS A 318 -50.72 -14.81 12.03
CA LYS A 318 -51.38 -15.81 11.16
C LYS A 318 -52.57 -16.49 11.84
N LYS A 319 -52.44 -16.88 13.12
CA LYS A 319 -53.55 -17.46 13.89
C LYS A 319 -54.72 -16.50 14.09
N ARG A 320 -54.45 -15.22 14.32
CA ARG A 320 -55.51 -14.19 14.39
C ARG A 320 -56.23 -14.04 13.06
N ASN A 321 -55.51 -13.97 11.95
CA ASN A 321 -56.13 -13.79 10.63
C ASN A 321 -56.93 -15.02 10.16
N GLN A 322 -56.57 -16.23 10.60
CA GLN A 322 -57.37 -17.44 10.36
C GLN A 322 -58.67 -17.48 11.16
N GLN A 323 -58.73 -16.84 12.34
CA GLN A 323 -59.99 -16.69 13.10
C GLN A 323 -60.96 -15.70 12.45
N TYR A 324 -60.47 -14.71 11.69
CA TYR A 324 -61.33 -13.76 10.98
C TYR A 324 -61.85 -14.26 9.62
N THR A 325 -61.30 -15.36 9.07
CA THR A 325 -61.75 -15.93 7.78
C THR A 325 -62.85 -16.98 7.92
N TYR A 326 -63.17 -17.43 9.14
CA TYR A 326 -64.20 -18.44 9.43
C TYR A 326 -65.43 -17.87 10.16
N GLY A 327 -65.57 -16.54 10.22
CA GLY A 327 -66.68 -15.85 10.89
C GLY A 327 -67.77 -15.28 9.99
N ASP A 328 -67.58 -15.24 8.66
CA ASP A 328 -68.53 -14.68 7.68
C ASP A 328 -68.95 -15.72 6.62
N ALA A 329 -69.60 -16.80 7.05
CA ALA A 329 -70.30 -17.73 6.17
C ALA A 329 -71.70 -18.06 6.71
#